data_AF-D9PL34-F1
#
_entry.id   AF-D9PL34-F1
#
_cell.length_a   1.000
_cell.length_b   1.000
_cell.length_c   1.000
_cell.angle_alpha   90.00
_cell.angle_beta   90.00
_cell.angle_gamma   90.00
#
_symmetry.space_group_name_H-M   'P 1'
#
loop_
_entity.id
_entity.type
_entity.pdbx_description
1 polymer ?
#
loop_
_entity_poly.entity_id
_entity_poly.type
_entity_poly.pdbx_seq_one_letter_code
_entity_poly.pdbx_strand_id
1 'polypeptide(L)' 'TTNFCVLTTAMDALCCDFKAVILEDCTTAAAESIHRQTLDIYRKNVLYPLFRVLNSEQLLKELSIEQKA' A
#
# COMPACT_ATOMS: atom_id res chain seq x y z
N THR A 1 -9.63 -7.86 -5.24
CA THR A 1 -10.04 -6.85 -4.23
C THR A 1 -8.86 -6.55 -3.30
N THR A 2 -8.96 -5.50 -2.49
CA THR A 2 -7.93 -5.05 -1.53
C THR A 2 -7.38 -6.21 -0.67
N ASN A 3 -8.27 -7.02 -0.09
CA ASN A 3 -7.91 -8.11 0.82
C ASN A 3 -7.49 -9.43 0.15
N PHE A 4 -7.58 -9.53 -1.17
CA PHE A 4 -7.14 -10.69 -1.94
C PHE A 4 -6.01 -10.26 -2.88
N CYS A 5 -6.27 -10.18 -4.19
CA CYS A 5 -5.24 -10.00 -5.21
C CYS A 5 -4.32 -8.80 -4.96
N VAL A 6 -4.83 -7.67 -4.46
CA VAL A 6 -4.00 -6.48 -4.19
C VAL A 6 -3.01 -6.76 -3.06
N LEU A 7 -3.49 -7.26 -1.92
CA LEU A 7 -2.64 -7.57 -0.78
C LEU A 7 -1.64 -8.68 -1.11
N THR A 8 -2.07 -9.75 -1.78
CA THR A 8 -1.18 -10.87 -2.13
C THR A 8 -0.10 -10.42 -3.12
N THR A 9 -0.43 -9.61 -4.14
CA THR A 9 0.58 -9.07 -5.05
C THR A 9 1.56 -8.14 -4.35
N ALA A 10 1.10 -7.34 -3.38
CA ALA A 10 2.02 -6.53 -2.58
C ALA A 10 2.96 -7.39 -1.73
N MET A 11 2.48 -8.50 -1.17
CA MET A 11 3.31 -9.46 -0.42
C MET A 11 4.31 -10.18 -1.34
N ASP A 12 3.89 -10.58 -2.54
CA ASP A 12 4.80 -11.19 -3.53
C ASP A 12 5.91 -10.22 -3.94
N ALA A 13 5.60 -8.92 -4.09
CA ALA A 13 6.62 -7.90 -4.35
C ALA A 13 7.66 -7.83 -3.23
N LEU A 14 7.23 -7.89 -1.96
CA LEU A 14 8.16 -7.94 -0.80
C LEU A 14 9.01 -9.22 -0.80
N CYS A 15 8.42 -10.37 -1.13
CA CYS A 15 9.15 -11.64 -1.26
C CYS A 15 10.21 -11.61 -2.38
N CYS A 16 10.05 -10.71 -3.35
CA CYS A 16 10.98 -10.50 -4.46
C CYS A 16 11.89 -9.26 -4.24
N ASP A 17 12.11 -8.85 -2.99
CA ASP A 17 12.97 -7.73 -2.60
C ASP A 17 12.56 -6.35 -3.17
N PHE A 18 11.30 -6.17 -3.56
CA PHE A 18 10.77 -4.86 -3.94
C PHE A 18 10.14 -4.14 -2.74
N LYS A 19 10.25 -2.80 -2.72
CA LYS A 19 9.38 -1.97 -1.88
C LYS A 19 7.97 -1.98 -2.46
N ALA A 20 6.96 -1.99 -1.59
CA ALA A 20 5.56 -1.99 -2.00
C ALA A 20 4.75 -0.91 -1.26
N VAL A 21 3.86 -0.25 -1.99
CA VAL A 21 2.90 0.71 -1.44
C VAL A 21 1.51 0.34 -1.93
N ILE A 22 0.56 0.13 -1.01
CA ILE A 22 -0.86 0.01 -1.36
C ILE A 22 -1.49 1.41 -1.31
N LEU A 23 -2.12 1.82 -2.42
CA LEU A 23 -2.87 3.06 -2.51
C LEU A 23 -4.32 2.85 -2.03
N GLU A 24 -4.68 3.43 -0.90
CA GLU A 24 -5.99 3.21 -0.28
C GLU A 24 -7.14 3.79 -1.09
N ASP A 25 -6.92 4.93 -1.75
CA ASP A 25 -7.88 5.64 -2.59
C ASP A 25 -7.95 5.08 -4.03
N CYS A 26 -7.09 4.12 -4.38
CA CYS A 26 -7.03 3.48 -5.70
C CYS A 26 -7.27 1.96 -5.66
N THR A 27 -7.74 1.43 -4.53
CA THR A 27 -8.08 0.01 -4.38
C THR A 27 -9.45 -0.15 -3.75
N THR A 28 -10.08 -1.31 -3.91
CA THR A 28 -11.42 -1.54 -3.36
C THR A 28 -11.68 -3.01 -3.04
N ALA A 29 -12.67 -3.26 -2.18
CA ALA A 29 -13.19 -4.59 -1.89
C ALA A 29 -14.73 -4.62 -1.99
N ALA A 30 -15.30 -5.82 -2.00
CA ALA A 30 -16.75 -6.00 -2.14
C ALA A 30 -17.55 -5.30 -1.02
N ALA A 31 -16.96 -5.14 0.17
CA ALA A 31 -17.51 -4.35 1.26
C ALA A 31 -16.45 -3.34 1.75
N GLU A 32 -16.89 -2.11 2.04
CA GLU A 32 -16.02 -1.05 2.57
C GLU A 32 -15.35 -1.46 3.88
N SER A 33 -16.08 -2.18 4.76
CA SER A 33 -15.55 -2.68 6.03
C SER A 33 -14.34 -3.59 5.83
N ILE A 34 -14.41 -4.51 4.85
CA ILE A 34 -13.30 -5.42 4.52
C ILE A 34 -12.11 -4.63 3.98
N HIS A 35 -12.35 -3.66 3.09
CA HIS A 35 -11.30 -2.79 2.55
C HIS A 35 -10.57 -2.03 3.68
N ARG A 36 -11.31 -1.33 4.55
CA ARG A 36 -10.71 -0.55 5.64
C ARG A 36 -9.99 -1.41 6.68
N GLN A 37 -10.62 -2.49 7.15
CA GLN A 37 -10.01 -3.39 8.13
C GLN A 37 -8.71 -4.01 7.61
N THR A 38 -8.67 -4.39 6.34
CA THR A 38 -7.44 -4.92 5.72
C THR A 38 -6.33 -3.87 5.76
N LEU A 39 -6.61 -2.64 5.32
CA LEU A 39 -5.60 -1.57 5.29
C LEU A 39 -5.12 -1.19 6.69
N ASP A 40 -6.02 -1.12 7.67
CA ASP A 40 -5.69 -0.73 9.04
C ASP A 40 -4.70 -1.69 9.72
N ILE A 41 -4.73 -2.99 9.38
CA ILE A 41 -3.74 -3.98 9.83
C ILE A 41 -2.33 -3.59 9.37
N TYR A 42 -2.20 -3.06 8.14
CA TYR A 42 -0.90 -2.82 7.51
C TYR A 42 -0.39 -1.36 7.61
N ARG A 43 -1.21 -0.42 8.08
CA ARG A 43 -0.81 0.98 8.29
C ARG A 43 0.31 1.16 9.32
N LYS A 44 0.41 0.26 10.30
CA LYS A 44 1.45 0.27 11.36
C LYS A 44 2.27 -1.02 11.34
N ASN A 45 2.71 -1.44 10.15
CA ASN A 45 3.51 -2.65 10.02
C ASN A 45 4.99 -2.41 10.40
N VAL A 46 5.66 -3.49 10.82
CA VAL A 46 7.07 -3.47 11.27
C VAL A 46 8.08 -3.37 10.13
N LEU A 47 7.65 -3.50 8.88
CA LEU A 47 8.50 -3.47 7.69
C LEU A 47 8.71 -2.05 7.17
N TYR A 48 8.31 -1.00 7.90
CA TYR A 48 8.59 0.38 7.49
C TYR A 48 10.10 0.58 7.25
N PRO A 49 10.53 1.19 6.11
CA PRO A 49 9.73 1.83 5.07
C PRO A 49 9.39 0.95 3.84
N LEU A 50 9.68 -0.35 3.89
CA LEU A 50 9.57 -1.29 2.74
C LEU A 50 8.12 -1.58 2.33
N PHE A 51 7.19 -1.62 3.29
CA PHE A 51 5.77 -1.78 3.02
C PHE A 51 4.96 -0.67 3.65
N ARG A 52 4.11 0.01 2.86
CA ARG A 52 3.32 1.15 3.33
C ARG A 52 1.91 1.14 2.74
N VAL A 53 0.99 1.79 3.45
CA VAL A 53 -0.33 2.18 2.93
C VAL A 53 -0.34 3.71 2.85
N LEU A 54 -0.60 4.24 1.67
CA LEU A 54 -0.67 5.69 1.40
C LEU A 54 -1.91 5.99 0.57
N ASN A 55 -2.30 7.25 0.47
CA ASN A 55 -3.16 7.71 -0.62
C ASN A 55 -2.31 8.19 -1.82
N SER A 56 -2.94 8.32 -2.98
CA SER A 56 -2.28 8.71 -4.23
C SER A 56 -1.59 10.07 -4.14
N GLU A 57 -2.19 11.05 -3.43
CA GLU A 57 -1.59 12.37 -3.22
C GLU A 57 -0.30 12.32 -2.40
N GLN A 58 -0.27 11.50 -1.34
CA GLN A 58 0.92 11.29 -0.52
C GLN A 58 2.05 10.68 -1.36
N LEU A 59 1.74 9.66 -2.17
CA LEU A 59 2.73 9.05 -3.05
C LEU A 59 3.28 10.06 -4.08
N LEU A 60 2.41 10.84 -4.72
CA LEU A 60 2.82 11.85 -5.70
C LEU A 60 3.71 12.94 -5.08
N LYS A 61 3.41 13.35 -3.84
CA LYS A 61 4.26 14.29 -3.08
C LYS A 61 5.64 13.71 -2.83
N GLU A 62 5.74 12.44 -2.42
CA GLU A 62 7.03 11.77 -2.19
C GLU A 62 7.86 11.67 -3.48
N LEU A 63 7.27 11.20 -4.58
CA LEU A 63 7.95 11.06 -5.87
C LEU A 63 8.41 12.42 -6.44
N SER A 64 7.65 13.48 -6.20
CA SER A 64 8.02 14.84 -6.64
C SER A 64 9.20 15.42 -5.84
N ILE A 65 9.42 14.94 -4.62
CA ILE A 65 10.59 15.32 -3.79
C ILE A 65 11.81 14.52 -4.25
N GLU A 66 11.65 13.22 -4.54
CA GLU A 66 12.74 12.37 -5.04
C GLU A 66 13.25 12.81 -6.43
N GLN A 67 12.42 13.39 -7.29
CA GLN A 67 12.86 13.92 -8.59
C GLN A 67 13.77 15.17 -8.49
N LYS A 68 13.85 15.82 -7.32
CA LYS A 68 14.64 17.04 -7.11
C LYS A 68 15.97 16.80 -6.37
N ALA A 69 16.26 15.57 -5.96
CA ALA A 69 17.50 15.17 -5.31
C ALA A 69 18.45 14.49 -6.30
#